data_AF-A0ABD0YY65-F1
#
_entry.id   AF-A0ABD0YY65-F1
#
_cell.length_a   1.000
_cell.length_b   1.000
_cell.length_c   1.000
_cell.angle_alpha   90.00
_cell.angle_beta   90.00
_cell.angle_gamma   90.00
#
_symmetry.space_group_name_H-M   'P 1'
#
loop_
_entity.id
_entity.type
_entity.pdbx_description
1 polymer ?
#
loop_
_entity_poly.entity_id
_entity_poly.type
_entity_poly.pdbx_seq_one_letter_code
_entity_poly.pdbx_strand_id
1 'polypeptide(L)'
;MTVDLKPTTKQKLLVVLIEQLMPRMENPIFLTDYFMSCLDEGGAISLLGLQGIFNLIQKHNINYPNIYNKLYSLLAADIFSTTYKARFFYLSDIFLTSTHLPEAMVAGFVKKLARLSLMAPPGDIIMMMAFIKNLIIRHPGLKKMLRHSPGQDVKTDPYIFEEADPSKSRAIDSSLWEVQLLQHHVLPGVAASAMFISKPLSPTETDLGDLLEVTTEEVSPK
;
A
#
# COMPACT_ATOMS: atom_id res chain seq x y z
N MET A 1 1.74 -14.05 29.58
CA MET A 1 0.36 -14.51 29.80
C MET A 1 -0.43 -14.13 28.56
N THR A 2 -0.50 -15.01 27.56
CA THR A 2 -1.24 -14.74 26.31
C THR A 2 -2.71 -15.00 26.57
N VAL A 3 -3.50 -13.94 26.75
CA VAL A 3 -4.95 -14.05 26.87
C VAL A 3 -5.49 -14.44 25.51
N ASP A 4 -6.04 -15.65 25.41
CA ASP A 4 -6.56 -16.21 24.17
C ASP A 4 -7.92 -15.57 23.85
N LEU A 5 -7.87 -14.42 23.18
CA LEU A 5 -9.04 -13.61 22.83
C LEU A 5 -9.55 -14.02 21.45
N LYS A 6 -10.87 -14.08 21.28
CA LYS A 6 -11.49 -14.22 19.95
C LYS A 6 -10.99 -13.10 19.02
N PRO A 7 -10.74 -13.38 17.73
CA PRO A 7 -10.11 -12.42 16.80
C PRO A 7 -10.92 -11.13 16.64
N THR A 8 -12.25 -11.22 16.65
CA THR A 8 -13.16 -10.06 16.58
C THR A 8 -13.08 -9.18 17.83
N THR A 9 -12.95 -9.78 19.01
CA THR A 9 -12.75 -9.04 20.28
C THR A 9 -11.40 -8.34 20.29
N LYS A 10 -10.35 -9.03 19.81
CA LYS A 10 -9.00 -8.47 19.73
C LYS A 10 -8.92 -7.27 18.78
N GLN A 11 -9.59 -7.33 17.62
CA GLN A 11 -9.68 -6.18 16.70
C GLN A 11 -10.34 -4.97 17.36
N LYS A 12 -11.50 -5.16 18.01
CA LYS A 12 -12.18 -4.08 18.73
C LYS A 12 -11.31 -3.48 19.84
N LEU A 13 -10.63 -4.35 20.60
CA LEU A 13 -9.70 -3.92 21.64
C LEU A 13 -8.55 -3.10 21.05
N LEU A 14 -7.94 -3.54 19.94
CA LEU A 14 -6.88 -2.81 19.24
C LEU A 14 -7.33 -1.42 18.79
N VAL A 15 -8.53 -1.30 18.22
CA VAL A 15 -9.09 0.01 17.82
C VAL A 15 -9.21 0.94 19.04
N VAL A 16 -9.82 0.46 20.12
CA VAL A 16 -9.96 1.25 21.37
C VAL A 16 -8.60 1.57 21.99
N LEU A 17 -7.66 0.63 21.94
CA LEU A 17 -6.31 0.80 22.45
C LEU A 17 -5.59 1.94 21.73
N ILE A 18 -5.66 1.97 20.39
CA ILE A 18 -4.96 2.95 19.57
C ILE A 18 -5.63 4.33 19.66
N GLU A 19 -6.97 4.39 19.64
CA GLU A 19 -7.70 5.65 19.54
C GLU A 19 -7.99 6.31 20.90
N GLN A 20 -8.20 5.53 21.95
CA GLN A 20 -8.68 6.04 23.25
C GLN A 20 -7.66 5.86 24.37
N LEU A 21 -6.98 4.72 24.44
CA LEU A 21 -6.06 4.43 25.55
C LEU A 21 -4.67 5.03 25.32
N MET A 22 -4.08 4.81 24.15
CA MET A 22 -2.73 5.28 23.83
C MET A 22 -2.54 6.79 24.07
N PRO A 23 -3.48 7.70 23.69
CA PRO A 23 -3.31 9.14 23.95
C PRO A 23 -3.37 9.53 25.44
N ARG A 24 -3.92 8.65 26.29
CA ARG A 24 -4.09 8.89 27.74
C ARG A 24 -3.01 8.20 28.58
N MET A 25 -2.14 7.42 27.96
CA MET A 25 -1.05 6.74 28.65
C MET A 25 0.12 7.68 28.87
N GLU A 26 0.71 7.64 30.06
CA GLU A 26 1.95 8.39 30.37
C GLU A 26 3.13 7.88 29.52
N ASN A 27 3.22 6.55 29.33
CA ASN A 27 4.30 5.88 28.60
C ASN A 27 3.75 4.86 27.60
N PRO A 28 3.27 5.29 26.41
CA PRO A 28 2.72 4.37 25.41
C PRO A 28 3.77 3.48 24.74
N ILE A 29 5.06 3.75 24.94
CA ILE A 29 6.19 2.94 24.45
C ILE A 29 6.09 1.47 24.93
N PHE A 30 5.51 1.21 26.10
CA PHE A 30 5.31 -0.16 26.59
C PHE A 30 4.37 -1.02 25.71
N LEU A 31 3.56 -0.40 24.85
CA LEU A 31 2.71 -1.12 23.91
C LEU A 31 3.45 -1.67 22.69
N THR A 32 4.74 -1.33 22.52
CA THR A 32 5.52 -1.69 21.33
C THR A 32 5.57 -3.20 21.15
N ASP A 33 5.91 -3.96 22.19
CA ASP A 33 5.96 -5.43 22.14
C ASP A 33 4.60 -6.05 21.79
N TYR A 34 3.52 -5.45 22.29
CA TYR A 34 2.17 -5.90 21.97
C TYR A 34 1.83 -5.68 20.50
N PHE A 35 2.10 -4.48 19.95
CA PHE A 35 1.85 -4.22 18.54
C PHE A 35 2.75 -5.04 17.61
N MET A 36 4.00 -5.32 18.02
CA MET A 36 4.89 -6.23 17.30
C MET A 36 4.31 -7.64 17.25
N SER A 37 3.79 -8.17 18.36
CA SER A 37 3.12 -9.47 18.35
C SER A 37 1.88 -9.49 17.44
N CYS A 38 1.10 -8.40 17.42
CA CYS A 38 -0.08 -8.28 16.56
C CYS A 38 0.29 -8.21 15.07
N LEU A 39 1.46 -7.64 14.73
CA LEU A 39 1.95 -7.58 13.35
C LEU A 39 2.23 -8.97 12.76
N ASP A 40 2.60 -9.95 13.58
CA ASP A 40 2.96 -11.29 13.13
C ASP A 40 1.75 -12.24 12.98
N GLU A 41 0.58 -11.85 13.46
CA GLU A 41 -0.65 -12.65 13.36
C GLU A 41 -1.33 -12.58 11.98
N GLY A 42 -0.99 -11.59 11.16
CA GLY A 42 -1.58 -11.41 9.83
C GLY A 42 -3.01 -10.87 9.83
N GLY A 43 -3.57 -10.71 8.63
CA GLY A 43 -4.94 -10.23 8.41
C GLY A 43 -5.24 -8.86 9.05
N ALA A 44 -6.49 -8.64 9.46
CA ALA A 44 -6.94 -7.37 10.04
C ALA A 44 -6.20 -6.96 11.33
N ILE A 45 -5.75 -7.94 12.14
CA ILE A 45 -5.01 -7.67 13.38
C ILE A 45 -3.65 -7.04 13.07
N SER A 46 -2.95 -7.56 12.06
CA SER A 46 -1.67 -6.98 11.63
C SER A 46 -1.80 -5.56 11.08
N LEU A 47 -2.89 -5.25 10.37
CA LEU A 47 -3.15 -3.90 9.86
C LEU A 47 -3.38 -2.90 11.00
N LEU A 48 -4.12 -3.31 12.03
CA LEU A 48 -4.32 -2.49 13.24
C LEU A 48 -3.02 -2.35 14.04
N GLY A 49 -2.25 -3.43 14.18
CA GLY A 49 -0.93 -3.40 14.82
C GLY A 49 0.03 -2.43 14.14
N LEU A 50 0.05 -2.42 12.80
CA LEU A 50 0.84 -1.48 12.01
C LEU A 50 0.49 -0.03 12.33
N GLN A 51 -0.78 0.29 12.49
CA GLN A 51 -1.17 1.63 12.91
C GLN A 51 -0.68 1.97 14.33
N GLY A 52 -0.78 1.02 15.26
CA GLY A 52 -0.24 1.20 16.60
C GLY A 52 1.24 1.57 16.56
N ILE A 53 2.03 0.82 15.79
CA ILE A 53 3.45 1.14 15.55
C ILE A 53 3.62 2.50 14.87
N PHE A 54 2.83 2.84 13.87
CA PHE A 54 2.91 4.14 13.20
C PHE A 54 2.72 5.30 14.17
N ASN A 55 1.70 5.24 15.04
CA ASN A 55 1.46 6.27 16.04
C ASN A 55 2.64 6.40 17.01
N LEU A 56 3.26 5.27 17.39
CA LEU A 56 4.45 5.26 18.24
C LEU A 56 5.68 5.84 17.55
N ILE A 57 5.90 5.54 16.27
CA ILE A 57 6.98 6.14 15.47
C ILE A 57 6.77 7.66 15.38
N GLN A 58 5.56 8.11 15.03
CA GLN A 58 5.29 9.52 14.77
C GLN A 58 5.28 10.38 16.04
N LYS A 59 4.72 9.89 17.14
CA LYS A 59 4.53 10.69 18.37
C LYS A 59 5.61 10.45 19.42
N HIS A 60 6.23 9.28 19.42
CA HIS A 60 7.20 8.87 20.44
C HIS A 60 8.59 8.56 19.87
N ASN A 61 8.83 8.83 18.57
CA ASN A 61 10.12 8.67 17.88
C ASN A 61 10.75 7.28 18.07
N ILE A 62 9.92 6.23 18.15
CA ILE A 62 10.42 4.86 18.20
C ILE A 62 11.02 4.49 16.84
N ASN A 63 12.19 3.86 16.86
CA ASN A 63 12.79 3.30 15.66
C ASN A 63 12.34 1.84 15.49
N TYR A 64 11.50 1.58 14.48
CA TYR A 64 11.13 0.21 14.11
C TYR A 64 11.93 -0.21 12.86
N PRO A 65 12.93 -1.10 13.01
CA PRO A 65 13.70 -1.58 11.87
C PRO A 65 12.77 -2.36 10.92
N ASN A 66 12.93 -2.14 9.62
CA ASN A 66 12.20 -2.85 8.57
C ASN A 66 10.67 -2.58 8.50
N ILE A 67 10.22 -1.40 8.95
CA ILE A 67 8.80 -1.00 8.81
C ILE A 67 8.30 -1.14 7.36
N TYR A 68 9.12 -0.76 6.39
CA TYR A 68 8.79 -0.84 4.97
C TYR A 68 8.70 -2.27 4.47
N ASN A 69 9.54 -3.19 4.95
CA ASN A 69 9.45 -4.59 4.58
C ASN A 69 8.16 -5.20 5.13
N LYS A 70 7.78 -4.83 6.37
CA LYS A 70 6.50 -5.28 6.94
C LYS A 70 5.32 -4.68 6.17
N LEU A 71 5.34 -3.38 5.87
CA LEU A 71 4.32 -2.73 5.04
C LEU A 71 4.19 -3.41 3.67
N TYR A 72 5.32 -3.71 3.03
CA TYR A 72 5.37 -4.40 1.75
C TYR A 72 4.83 -5.83 1.83
N SER A 73 5.12 -6.56 2.90
CA SER A 73 4.60 -7.91 3.14
C SER A 73 3.08 -7.92 3.34
N LEU A 74 2.54 -6.89 3.99
CA LEU A 74 1.11 -6.74 4.24
C LEU A 74 0.35 -6.44 2.95
N LEU A 75 1.01 -5.83 1.95
CA LEU A 75 0.48 -5.60 0.61
C LEU A 75 0.25 -6.94 -0.13
N ALA A 76 -0.85 -7.61 0.17
CA ALA A 76 -1.24 -8.90 -0.38
C ALA A 76 -2.71 -8.90 -0.81
N ALA A 77 -3.13 -9.94 -1.56
CA ALA A 77 -4.50 -10.07 -2.07
C ALA A 77 -5.56 -10.05 -0.94
N ASP A 78 -5.19 -10.51 0.25
CA ASP A 78 -6.09 -10.54 1.42
C ASP A 78 -6.59 -9.15 1.82
N ILE A 79 -5.83 -8.07 1.53
CA ILE A 79 -6.22 -6.68 1.86
C ILE A 79 -7.60 -6.35 1.31
N PHE A 80 -7.93 -6.79 0.10
CA PHE A 80 -9.19 -6.43 -0.56
C PHE A 80 -10.43 -6.92 0.20
N SER A 81 -10.27 -8.00 0.98
CA SER A 81 -11.34 -8.55 1.83
C SER A 81 -11.43 -7.88 3.21
N THR A 82 -10.42 -7.10 3.60
CA THR A 82 -10.37 -6.52 4.96
C THR A 82 -11.22 -5.26 5.08
N THR A 83 -11.87 -5.11 6.23
CA THR A 83 -12.62 -3.89 6.59
C THR A 83 -11.72 -2.68 6.84
N TYR A 84 -10.43 -2.91 7.10
CA TYR A 84 -9.46 -1.86 7.44
C TYR A 84 -8.58 -1.43 6.25
N LYS A 85 -8.92 -1.83 5.02
CA LYS A 85 -8.13 -1.49 3.82
C LYS A 85 -7.94 0.00 3.61
N ALA A 86 -8.99 0.81 3.82
CA ALA A 86 -8.91 2.27 3.65
C ALA A 86 -7.88 2.89 4.58
N ARG A 87 -7.90 2.46 5.84
CA ARG A 87 -6.93 2.87 6.85
C ARG A 87 -5.51 2.45 6.48
N PHE A 88 -5.35 1.24 5.94
CA PHE A 88 -4.05 0.76 5.49
C PHE A 88 -3.48 1.60 4.32
N PHE A 89 -4.28 1.88 3.28
CA PHE A 89 -3.82 2.69 2.14
C PHE A 89 -3.51 4.14 2.55
N TYR A 90 -4.32 4.73 3.42
CA TYR A 90 -4.04 6.04 4.01
C TYR A 90 -2.70 6.07 4.75
N LEU A 91 -2.44 5.10 5.63
CA LEU A 91 -1.17 5.01 6.35
C LEU A 91 0.00 4.74 5.41
N SER A 92 -0.20 3.89 4.40
CA SER A 92 0.81 3.60 3.38
C SER A 92 1.22 4.84 2.61
N ASP A 93 0.26 5.70 2.26
CA ASP A 93 0.53 6.95 1.57
C ASP A 93 1.38 7.90 2.42
N ILE A 94 1.08 8.02 3.71
CA ILE A 94 1.88 8.82 4.64
C ILE A 94 3.30 8.27 4.77
N PHE A 95 3.46 6.95 4.96
CA PHE A 95 4.78 6.31 5.06
C PHE A 95 5.62 6.53 3.80
N LEU A 96 5.02 6.39 2.62
CA LEU A 96 5.70 6.54 1.34
C LEU A 96 5.91 8.00 0.92
N THR A 97 5.43 8.96 1.71
CA THR A 97 5.74 10.40 1.53
C THR A 97 7.11 10.77 2.11
N SER A 98 7.79 9.85 2.83
CA SER A 98 9.10 10.13 3.41
C SER A 98 10.16 10.44 2.34
N THR A 99 10.93 11.52 2.57
CA THR A 99 11.96 12.00 1.63
C THR A 99 13.21 11.13 1.55
N HIS A 100 13.43 10.25 2.53
CA HIS A 100 14.65 9.43 2.64
C HIS A 100 14.52 8.04 2.01
N LEU A 101 13.46 7.81 1.22
CA LEU A 101 13.20 6.49 0.63
C LEU A 101 14.07 6.26 -0.62
N PRO A 102 14.79 5.13 -0.70
CA PRO A 102 15.44 4.72 -1.94
C PRO A 102 14.42 4.51 -3.05
N GLU A 103 14.70 5.00 -4.26
CA GLU A 103 13.78 4.83 -5.41
C GLU A 103 13.48 3.36 -5.70
N ALA A 104 14.45 2.46 -5.52
CA ALA A 104 14.27 1.02 -5.70
C ALA A 104 13.21 0.42 -4.76
N MET A 105 13.11 0.93 -3.53
CA MET A 105 12.10 0.51 -2.57
C MET A 105 10.71 0.94 -3.03
N VAL A 106 10.55 2.21 -3.41
CA VAL A 106 9.27 2.73 -3.91
C VAL A 106 8.85 2.03 -5.20
N ALA A 107 9.80 1.74 -6.10
CA ALA A 107 9.56 0.93 -7.29
C ALA A 107 8.97 -0.44 -6.95
N GLY A 108 9.47 -1.09 -5.88
CA GLY A 108 8.93 -2.34 -5.36
C GLY A 108 7.44 -2.22 -5.01
N PHE A 109 7.07 -1.20 -4.24
CA PHE A 109 5.66 -0.93 -3.90
C PHE A 109 4.81 -0.68 -5.14
N VAL A 110 5.27 0.17 -6.06
CA VAL A 110 4.55 0.51 -7.30
C VAL A 110 4.30 -0.74 -8.14
N LYS A 111 5.32 -1.58 -8.36
CA LYS A 111 5.18 -2.80 -9.15
C LYS A 111 4.28 -3.83 -8.46
N LYS A 112 4.37 -3.98 -7.13
CA LYS A 112 3.49 -4.89 -6.39
C LYS A 112 2.03 -4.44 -6.42
N LEU A 113 1.76 -3.14 -6.24
CA LEU A 113 0.42 -2.56 -6.41
C LEU A 113 -0.13 -2.82 -7.82
N ALA A 114 0.69 -2.62 -8.85
CA ALA A 114 0.31 -2.87 -10.24
C ALA A 114 -0.05 -4.34 -10.47
N ARG A 115 0.70 -5.29 -9.90
CA ARG A 115 0.34 -6.73 -9.97
C ARG A 115 -0.93 -7.06 -9.21
N LEU A 116 -1.09 -6.53 -8.00
CA LEU A 116 -2.30 -6.75 -7.20
C LEU A 116 -3.55 -6.16 -7.87
N SER A 117 -3.43 -5.07 -8.64
CA SER A 117 -4.56 -4.51 -9.38
C SER A 117 -5.15 -5.41 -10.44
N LEU A 118 -4.45 -6.46 -10.89
CA LEU A 118 -5.02 -7.44 -11.81
C LEU A 118 -6.02 -8.40 -11.14
N MET A 119 -5.95 -8.55 -9.82
CA MET A 119 -6.80 -9.45 -9.03
C MET A 119 -7.82 -8.71 -8.17
N ALA A 120 -7.79 -7.37 -8.19
CA ALA A 120 -8.58 -6.53 -7.30
C ALA A 120 -9.97 -6.23 -7.86
N PRO A 121 -10.95 -5.91 -7.00
CA PRO A 121 -12.24 -5.42 -7.45
C PRO A 121 -12.12 -4.00 -8.03
N PRO A 122 -13.06 -3.56 -8.89
CA PRO A 122 -12.94 -2.31 -9.65
C PRO A 122 -12.65 -1.05 -8.84
N GLY A 123 -13.30 -0.87 -7.69
CA GLY A 123 -13.07 0.30 -6.81
C GLY A 123 -11.64 0.35 -6.28
N ASP A 124 -11.10 -0.81 -5.87
CA ASP A 124 -9.73 -0.91 -5.37
C ASP A 124 -8.71 -0.69 -6.50
N ILE A 125 -9.03 -1.09 -7.74
CA ILE A 125 -8.17 -0.78 -8.90
C ILE A 125 -8.04 0.72 -9.10
N ILE A 126 -9.14 1.47 -9.07
CA ILE A 126 -9.12 2.93 -9.26
C ILE A 126 -8.25 3.61 -8.20
N MET A 127 -8.43 3.21 -6.93
CA MET A 127 -7.60 3.73 -5.83
C MET A 127 -6.12 3.36 -6.01
N MET A 128 -5.80 2.11 -6.39
CA MET A 128 -4.40 1.72 -6.63
C MET A 128 -3.78 2.46 -7.81
N MET A 129 -4.53 2.74 -8.88
CA MET A 129 -4.03 3.55 -10.00
C MET A 129 -3.70 4.98 -9.55
N ALA A 130 -4.57 5.60 -8.74
CA ALA A 130 -4.30 6.91 -8.16
C ALA A 130 -3.06 6.88 -7.24
N PHE A 131 -2.94 5.84 -6.41
CA PHE A 131 -1.79 5.69 -5.52
C PHE A 131 -0.47 5.52 -6.29
N ILE A 132 -0.46 4.65 -7.31
CA ILE A 132 0.70 4.46 -8.21
C ILE A 132 1.06 5.80 -8.89
N LYS A 133 0.06 6.52 -9.42
CA LYS A 133 0.27 7.84 -10.04
C LYS A 133 0.94 8.81 -9.06
N ASN A 134 0.45 8.92 -7.83
CA ASN A 134 1.03 9.79 -6.80
C ASN A 134 2.49 9.42 -6.50
N LEU A 135 2.80 8.12 -6.35
CA LEU A 135 4.17 7.66 -6.11
C LEU A 135 5.12 8.02 -7.26
N ILE A 136 4.68 7.94 -8.51
CA ILE A 136 5.49 8.33 -9.68
C ILE A 136 5.67 9.85 -9.76
N ILE A 137 4.67 10.64 -9.34
CA ILE A 137 4.79 12.10 -9.26
C ILE A 137 5.84 12.48 -8.22
N ARG A 138 5.80 11.86 -7.04
CA ARG A 138 6.76 12.10 -5.94
C ARG A 138 8.18 11.64 -6.28
N HIS A 139 8.32 10.52 -7.01
CA HIS A 139 9.61 9.93 -7.36
C HIS A 139 9.83 9.90 -8.89
N PRO A 140 10.37 10.98 -9.49
CA PRO A 140 10.50 11.09 -10.93
C PRO A 140 11.42 10.02 -11.56
N GLY A 141 12.35 9.42 -10.80
CA GLY A 141 13.16 8.30 -11.27
C GLY A 141 12.34 7.06 -11.67
N LEU A 142 11.13 6.91 -11.11
CA LEU A 142 10.20 5.82 -11.46
C LEU A 142 9.58 5.98 -12.85
N LYS A 143 9.69 7.16 -13.48
CA LYS A 143 9.18 7.38 -14.85
C LYS A 143 9.80 6.44 -15.87
N LYS A 144 10.99 5.88 -15.59
CA LYS A 144 11.60 4.85 -16.45
C LYS A 144 10.76 3.57 -16.52
N MET A 145 9.97 3.24 -15.49
CA MET A 145 9.09 2.06 -15.50
C MET A 145 7.87 2.22 -16.41
N LEU A 146 7.56 3.46 -16.81
CA LEU A 146 6.47 3.77 -17.75
C LEU A 146 6.89 3.60 -19.22
N ARG A 147 8.20 3.60 -19.49
CA ARG A 147 8.74 3.58 -20.84
C ARG A 147 9.61 2.36 -21.01
N HIS A 148 9.30 1.56 -22.02
CA HIS A 148 10.23 0.51 -22.44
C HIS A 148 11.49 1.15 -23.03
N SER A 149 12.68 0.79 -22.54
CA SER A 149 13.94 1.23 -23.16
C SER A 149 14.15 0.47 -24.48
N PRO A 150 14.38 1.13 -25.62
CA PRO A 150 14.58 0.43 -26.89
C PRO A 150 15.83 -0.47 -26.78
N GLY A 151 15.64 -1.79 -26.87
CA GLY A 151 16.72 -2.78 -26.77
C GLY A 151 16.68 -3.70 -25.54
N GLN A 152 15.73 -3.52 -24.61
CA GLN A 152 15.52 -4.49 -23.53
C GLN A 152 14.79 -5.74 -24.07
N ASP A 153 15.37 -6.92 -23.89
CA ASP A 153 14.74 -8.18 -24.30
C ASP A 153 13.43 -8.39 -23.52
N VAL A 154 12.29 -8.35 -24.22
CA VAL A 154 10.92 -8.50 -23.68
C VAL A 154 10.68 -9.90 -23.06
N LYS A 155 11.65 -10.81 -23.17
CA LYS A 155 11.44 -12.25 -22.91
C LYS A 155 11.26 -12.58 -21.43
N THR A 156 11.77 -11.78 -20.49
CA THR A 156 11.66 -12.06 -19.05
C THR A 156 11.60 -10.77 -18.22
N ASP A 157 10.54 -10.61 -17.43
CA ASP A 157 10.42 -9.55 -16.41
C ASP A 157 11.48 -9.77 -15.30
N PRO A 158 12.36 -8.81 -15.00
CA PRO A 158 13.36 -8.96 -13.93
C PRO A 158 12.77 -8.90 -12.52
N TYR A 159 11.51 -8.47 -12.36
CA TYR A 159 10.88 -8.29 -11.05
C TYR A 159 10.59 -9.61 -10.33
N ILE A 160 10.98 -9.68 -9.05
CA ILE A 160 10.80 -10.83 -8.16
C ILE A 160 9.64 -10.52 -7.21
N PHE A 161 8.53 -11.25 -7.34
CA PHE A 161 7.30 -10.98 -6.59
C PHE A 161 7.35 -11.49 -5.15
N GLU A 162 8.03 -12.61 -4.93
CA GLU A 162 8.15 -13.32 -3.65
C GLU A 162 9.20 -12.70 -2.72
N GLU A 163 10.00 -11.76 -3.21
CA GLU A 163 11.02 -11.07 -2.43
C GLU A 163 10.37 -10.27 -1.30
N ALA A 164 10.89 -10.37 -0.07
CA ALA A 164 10.32 -9.67 1.09
C ALA A 164 10.84 -8.23 1.23
N ASP A 165 12.06 -7.98 0.75
CA ASP A 165 12.66 -6.64 0.74
C ASP A 165 12.30 -5.90 -0.56
N PRO A 166 11.48 -4.84 -0.49
CA PRO A 166 11.08 -4.09 -1.68
C PRO A 166 12.28 -3.56 -2.49
N SER A 167 13.40 -3.26 -1.83
CA SER A 167 14.61 -2.73 -2.46
C SER A 167 15.34 -3.79 -3.32
N LYS A 168 15.17 -5.07 -3.00
CA LYS A 168 15.82 -6.20 -3.69
C LYS A 168 14.94 -6.84 -4.76
N SER A 169 13.69 -6.41 -4.87
CA SER A 169 12.70 -6.95 -5.80
C SER A 169 13.03 -6.73 -7.29
N ARG A 170 14.04 -5.91 -7.61
CA ARG A 170 14.42 -5.50 -8.99
C ARG A 170 13.27 -4.85 -9.77
N ALA A 171 12.27 -4.31 -9.08
CA ALA A 171 11.13 -3.64 -9.70
C ALA A 171 11.54 -2.44 -10.56
N ILE A 172 12.64 -1.77 -10.21
CA ILE A 172 13.09 -0.55 -10.89
C ILE A 172 13.54 -0.80 -12.34
N ASP A 173 13.90 -2.05 -12.67
CA ASP A 173 14.35 -2.46 -14.01
C ASP A 173 13.21 -3.13 -14.81
N SER A 174 12.06 -3.30 -14.18
CA SER A 174 10.82 -3.78 -14.77
C SER A 174 9.98 -2.64 -15.36
N SER A 175 9.03 -2.99 -16.22
CA SER A 175 8.00 -2.09 -16.74
C SER A 175 6.65 -2.29 -16.04
N LEU A 176 5.71 -1.35 -16.20
CA LEU A 176 4.34 -1.41 -15.66
C LEU A 176 3.31 -1.90 -16.70
N TRP A 177 3.50 -3.09 -17.24
CA TRP A 177 2.57 -3.66 -18.24
C TRP A 177 1.19 -3.94 -17.67
N GLU A 178 1.09 -4.18 -16.36
CA GLU A 178 -0.18 -4.41 -15.68
C GLU A 178 -1.09 -3.16 -15.77
N VAL A 179 -0.52 -1.97 -15.63
CA VAL A 179 -1.24 -0.70 -15.80
C VAL A 179 -1.66 -0.50 -17.26
N GLN A 180 -0.78 -0.84 -18.21
CA GLN A 180 -1.10 -0.77 -19.64
C GLN A 180 -2.24 -1.73 -20.03
N LEU A 181 -2.27 -2.92 -19.44
CA LEU A 181 -3.36 -3.88 -19.63
C LEU A 181 -4.69 -3.33 -19.13
N LEU A 182 -4.69 -2.70 -17.95
CA LEU A 182 -5.89 -2.10 -17.34
C LEU A 182 -6.51 -0.96 -18.17
N GLN A 183 -5.79 -0.37 -19.12
CA GLN A 183 -6.36 0.61 -20.07
C GLN A 183 -7.47 0.01 -20.95
N HIS A 184 -7.49 -1.31 -21.09
CA HIS A 184 -8.48 -2.05 -21.90
C HIS A 184 -9.52 -2.76 -21.00
N HIS A 185 -9.62 -2.35 -19.73
CA HIS A 185 -10.59 -2.93 -18.81
C HIS A 185 -12.03 -2.65 -19.25
N VAL A 186 -12.94 -3.61 -19.03
CA VAL A 186 -14.35 -3.54 -19.46
C VAL A 186 -15.07 -2.33 -18.86
N LEU A 187 -14.75 -1.99 -17.61
CA LEU A 187 -15.30 -0.82 -16.94
C LEU A 187 -14.56 0.46 -17.33
N PRO A 188 -15.26 1.48 -17.86
CA PRO A 188 -14.62 2.70 -18.35
C PRO A 188 -13.94 3.51 -17.24
N GLY A 189 -14.45 3.46 -16.00
CA GLY A 189 -13.82 4.13 -14.86
C GLY A 189 -12.43 3.59 -14.54
N VAL A 190 -12.25 2.27 -14.65
CA VAL A 190 -10.94 1.61 -14.46
C VAL A 190 -10.03 1.90 -15.65
N ALA A 191 -10.54 1.81 -16.88
CA ALA A 191 -9.77 2.14 -18.07
C ALA A 191 -9.26 3.59 -18.01
N ALA A 192 -10.13 4.54 -17.63
CA ALA A 192 -9.79 5.95 -17.50
C ALA A 192 -8.75 6.21 -16.42
N SER A 193 -8.83 5.53 -15.26
CA SER A 193 -7.83 5.69 -14.20
C SER A 193 -6.45 5.20 -14.64
N ALA A 194 -6.34 4.17 -15.49
CA ALA A 194 -5.08 3.68 -16.04
C ALA A 194 -4.51 4.53 -17.21
N MET A 195 -5.25 5.51 -17.74
CA MET A 195 -4.78 6.32 -18.89
C MET A 195 -3.63 7.28 -18.55
N PHE A 196 -3.29 7.49 -17.26
CA PHE A 196 -2.22 8.41 -16.89
C PHE A 196 -0.85 8.00 -17.45
N ILE A 197 -0.63 6.70 -17.72
CA ILE A 197 0.66 6.20 -18.21
C ILE A 197 0.95 6.58 -19.67
N SER A 198 -0.10 6.78 -20.49
CA SER A 198 0.02 7.16 -21.91
C SER A 198 0.00 8.67 -22.15
N LYS A 199 -0.40 9.45 -21.14
CA LYS A 199 -0.47 10.90 -21.19
C LYS A 199 0.71 11.52 -20.41
N PRO A 200 1.10 12.76 -20.70
CA PRO A 200 2.03 13.47 -19.82
C PRO A 200 1.40 13.59 -18.42
N LEU A 201 2.13 13.14 -17.41
CA LEU A 201 1.70 13.22 -16.01
C LEU A 201 1.48 14.69 -15.60
N SER A 202 0.31 15.01 -15.09
CA SER A 202 0.10 16.28 -14.40
C SER A 202 0.90 16.28 -13.09
N PRO A 203 1.41 17.44 -12.63
CA PRO A 203 2.11 17.53 -11.35
C PRO A 203 1.16 17.47 -10.14
N THR A 204 -0.14 17.32 -10.37
CA THR A 204 -1.17 17.30 -9.32
C THR A 204 -1.42 15.90 -8.79
N GLU A 205 -1.17 15.74 -7.49
CA GLU A 205 -1.55 14.54 -6.74
C GLU A 205 -3.07 14.44 -6.62
N THR A 206 -3.55 13.21 -6.55
CA THR A 206 -4.96 12.90 -6.31
C THR A 206 -5.14 12.54 -4.84
N ASP A 207 -6.14 13.12 -4.17
CA ASP A 207 -6.45 12.72 -2.81
C ASP A 207 -7.01 11.29 -2.80
N LEU A 208 -6.38 10.42 -1.99
CA LEU A 208 -6.81 9.03 -1.85
C LEU A 208 -8.02 8.92 -0.92
N GLY A 209 -8.25 9.88 -0.01
CA GLY A 209 -9.39 9.86 0.91
C GLY A 209 -10.72 9.75 0.18
N ASP A 210 -10.93 10.60 -0.82
CA ASP A 210 -12.15 10.63 -1.64
C ASP A 210 -12.39 9.30 -2.39
N LEU A 211 -11.32 8.60 -2.76
CA LEU A 211 -11.41 7.33 -3.51
C LEU A 211 -11.66 6.12 -2.63
N LEU A 212 -11.38 6.23 -1.33
CA LEU A 212 -11.58 5.16 -0.36
C LEU A 212 -13.04 5.01 0.08
N GLU A 213 -13.87 6.03 -0.16
CA GLU A 213 -15.31 6.03 0.10
C GLU A 213 -16.13 5.43 -1.06
N VAL A 214 -15.53 5.32 -2.26
CA VAL A 214 -16.18 4.77 -3.45
C VAL A 214 -16.33 3.25 -3.28
N THR A 215 -17.51 2.84 -2.82
CA THR A 215 -17.87 1.41 -2.77
C THR A 215 -18.11 0.88 -4.18
N THR A 216 -17.88 -0.42 -4.39
CA THR A 216 -18.02 -1.11 -5.68
C THR A 216 -19.39 -0.95 -6.35
N GLU A 217 -20.41 -0.55 -5.59
CA GLU A 217 -21.77 -0.33 -6.09
C GLU A 217 -21.88 0.90 -7.00
N GLU A 218 -21.05 1.92 -6.81
CA GLU A 218 -21.10 3.17 -7.59
C GLU A 218 -20.42 3.06 -8.97
N VAL A 219 -19.57 2.04 -9.17
CA VAL A 219 -18.80 1.85 -10.40
C VAL A 219 -19.59 1.05 -11.46
N SER A 220 -20.77 0.55 -11.11
CA SER A 220 -21.62 -0.16 -12.07
C SER A 220 -22.36 0.85 -12.96
N PRO A 221 -22.25 0.75 -14.30
CA PRO A 221 -23.12 1.54 -15.16
C PRO A 221 -24.57 1.10 -14.95
N LYS A 222 -25.48 2.09 -14.77
CA LYS A 222 -26.92 1.87 -14.94
C LYS A 222 -27.25 1.44 -16.36
#